data_AF-A0A559L564-F1
#
_entry.id   AF-A0A559L564-F1
#
_cell.length_a   1.000
_cell.length_b   1.000
_cell.length_c   1.000
_cell.angle_alpha   90.00
_cell.angle_beta   90.00
_cell.angle_gamma   90.00
#
_symmetry.space_group_name_H-M   'P 1'
#
loop_
_entity.id
_entity.type
_entity.pdbx_description
1 polymer ?
#
loop_
_entity_poly.entity_id
_entity_poly.type
_entity_poly.pdbx_seq_one_letter_code
_entity_poly.pdbx_strand_id
1 'polypeptide(L)'
;MVERSFQYLSTLNFTDSPFKQFTIPQDWRAWEVAWLYRLPAIITHASYPARLIENGCIIDNVTNCHKACGSEEHMFSNPETLWNCLTLATVAMMSTNRGPDAISNQTFGEVDRKFNTGPLDEFWKLGAVLSYVKCALQSCSDSKFGGCPPELWTFQCQMITSKNIKDLGRIMSTEYCDKADPGIDYDIAGPGIIVAYLIQFTTVLFFALCYKITKTWIRNLTLISLLPFQEPAAAVETAFQWQKMVSRSTFGVAVASTLVDLQEAQAVFLGTISIAAIITFSSSSGTGLGNISSLLSWLTNNLTVRGMVSAGMYPLLFVQLILQKTHNRWWYTLVLVFINWVLVVLIARPQTVDESSLLEHLTDSSPLERCGNHTGPRTFCQTFNKPAERGSSSTTGEELGHLDRDAESFFKFHSRIQAPMHVIMAFLILDWILAMIRMHLLERGDWLSHKAHALMDSLPLRLKSFYTPRYFVLFTEAIWISMEVLTIVMGAIGVHEFAAFMHLLSGGESGNESKVDLSKWGFGQLVAVCV
;
A
#
# COMPACT_ATOMS: atom_id res chain seq x y z
N MET A 1 -35.12 -0.47 34.32
CA MET A 1 -33.81 -0.65 34.97
C MET A 1 -33.30 -2.02 34.56
N VAL A 2 -32.18 -2.09 33.87
CA VAL A 2 -31.60 -3.36 33.41
C VAL A 2 -30.62 -3.84 34.47
N GLU A 3 -30.69 -5.11 34.86
CA GLU A 3 -29.73 -5.70 35.79
C GLU A 3 -28.47 -6.15 35.02
N ARG A 4 -27.32 -5.57 35.36
CA ARG A 4 -26.02 -5.87 34.78
C ARG A 4 -25.45 -7.15 35.39
N SER A 5 -24.89 -7.99 34.53
CA SER A 5 -24.16 -9.21 34.88
C SER A 5 -22.79 -9.22 34.20
N PHE A 6 -21.90 -10.12 34.65
CA PHE A 6 -20.56 -10.27 34.08
C PHE A 6 -20.35 -11.65 33.47
N GLN A 7 -19.53 -11.70 32.43
CA GLN A 7 -19.02 -12.94 31.82
C GLN A 7 -17.49 -12.88 31.83
N TYR A 8 -16.85 -13.99 32.21
CA TYR A 8 -15.39 -14.08 32.26
C TYR A 8 -14.87 -14.84 31.04
N LEU A 9 -13.85 -14.28 30.39
CA LEU A 9 -13.18 -14.88 29.24
C LEU A 9 -11.71 -15.08 29.57
N SER A 10 -11.11 -16.20 29.16
CA SER A 10 -9.69 -16.46 29.39
C SER A 10 -8.80 -15.47 28.64
N THR A 11 -9.13 -15.20 27.37
CA THR A 11 -8.36 -14.31 26.48
C THR A 11 -9.28 -13.56 25.52
N LEU A 12 -8.78 -12.44 24.99
CA LEU A 12 -9.36 -11.83 23.80
C LEU A 12 -9.04 -12.72 22.60
N ASN A 13 -10.07 -13.22 21.92
CA ASN A 13 -9.91 -14.02 20.71
C ASN A 13 -10.61 -13.32 19.56
N PHE A 14 -9.82 -12.81 18.62
CA PHE A 14 -10.31 -12.26 17.36
C PHE A 14 -9.75 -13.08 16.22
N THR A 15 -10.57 -13.38 15.22
CA THR A 15 -10.04 -13.99 14.00
C THR A 15 -9.26 -12.94 13.23
N ASP A 16 -8.08 -13.31 12.76
CA ASP A 16 -7.33 -12.55 11.77
C ASP A 16 -8.28 -12.17 10.64
N SER A 17 -8.40 -10.86 10.39
CA SER A 17 -9.21 -10.37 9.29
C SER A 17 -8.31 -10.13 8.09
N PRO A 18 -8.52 -10.82 6.96
CA PRO A 18 -7.82 -10.46 5.74
C PRO A 18 -8.26 -9.05 5.34
N PHE A 19 -7.30 -8.13 5.31
CA PHE A 19 -7.48 -6.77 4.83
C PHE A 19 -6.79 -6.62 3.48
N LYS A 20 -7.56 -6.74 2.39
CA LYS A 20 -7.02 -6.74 1.02
C LYS A 20 -5.94 -7.83 0.87
N GLN A 21 -4.67 -7.43 0.79
CA GLN A 21 -3.52 -8.32 0.67
C GLN A 21 -2.68 -8.40 1.96
N PHE A 22 -3.13 -7.77 3.03
CA PHE A 22 -2.54 -7.83 4.36
C PHE A 22 -3.40 -8.67 5.28
N THR A 23 -2.80 -9.27 6.29
CA THR A 23 -3.52 -9.87 7.41
C THR A 23 -3.34 -8.96 8.59
N ILE A 24 -4.44 -8.37 9.09
CA ILE A 24 -4.40 -7.57 10.33
C ILE A 24 -4.42 -8.56 11.49
N PRO A 25 -3.37 -8.59 12.31
CA PRO A 25 -3.30 -9.59 13.34
C PRO A 25 -4.22 -9.34 14.52
N GLN A 26 -4.47 -10.41 15.27
CA GLN A 26 -5.33 -10.43 16.44
C GLN A 26 -4.96 -9.36 17.48
N ASP A 27 -3.68 -9.11 17.74
CA ASP A 27 -3.25 -8.19 18.82
C ASP A 27 -3.54 -6.73 18.48
N TRP A 28 -3.34 -6.34 17.21
CA TRP A 28 -3.72 -5.01 16.70
C TRP A 28 -5.22 -4.78 16.81
N ARG A 29 -6.00 -5.83 16.50
CA ARG A 29 -7.45 -5.79 16.61
C ARG A 29 -7.91 -5.74 18.06
N ALA A 30 -7.20 -6.40 18.97
CA ALA A 30 -7.49 -6.33 20.39
C ALA A 30 -7.35 -4.89 20.92
N TRP A 31 -6.28 -4.19 20.52
CA TRP A 31 -6.10 -2.77 20.83
C TRP A 31 -7.18 -1.87 20.22
N GLU A 32 -7.48 -2.03 18.93
CA GLU A 32 -8.51 -1.26 18.25
C GLU A 32 -9.87 -1.41 18.95
N VAL A 33 -10.29 -2.64 19.25
CA VAL A 33 -11.57 -2.90 19.89
C VAL A 33 -11.58 -2.38 21.32
N ALA A 34 -10.49 -2.57 22.09
CA ALA A 34 -10.38 -2.04 23.44
C ALA A 34 -10.50 -0.50 23.46
N TRP A 35 -9.82 0.18 22.54
CA TRP A 35 -9.84 1.63 22.44
C TRP A 35 -11.14 2.19 21.88
N LEU A 36 -11.63 1.71 20.74
CA LEU A 36 -12.66 2.42 19.96
C LEU A 36 -14.06 1.86 20.19
N TYR A 37 -14.18 0.54 20.32
CA TYR A 37 -15.49 -0.13 20.29
C TYR A 37 -15.96 -0.62 21.65
N ARG A 38 -15.08 -0.73 22.65
CA ARG A 38 -15.44 -1.31 23.95
C ARG A 38 -16.46 -0.47 24.70
N LEU A 39 -16.18 0.83 24.83
CA LEU A 39 -17.03 1.77 25.55
C LEU A 39 -18.48 1.80 24.99
N PRO A 40 -18.71 2.04 23.69
CA PRO A 40 -20.06 2.04 23.14
C PRO A 40 -20.75 0.66 23.25
N ALA A 41 -20.01 -0.44 23.11
CA ALA A 41 -20.59 -1.78 23.26
C ALA A 41 -21.20 -2.00 24.65
N ILE A 42 -20.53 -1.57 25.73
CA ILE A 42 -21.05 -1.72 27.10
C ILE A 42 -22.31 -0.85 27.31
N ILE A 43 -22.30 0.38 26.78
CA ILE A 43 -23.36 1.36 27.01
C ILE A 43 -24.64 0.98 26.26
N THR A 44 -24.50 0.55 25.00
CA THR A 44 -25.63 0.26 24.10
C THR A 44 -26.30 -1.09 24.37
N HIS A 45 -25.53 -2.08 24.84
CA HIS A 45 -25.97 -3.47 24.99
C HIS A 45 -26.11 -3.86 26.46
N ALA A 46 -26.93 -3.12 27.22
CA ALA A 46 -27.06 -3.30 28.66
C ALA A 46 -27.59 -4.67 29.10
N SER A 47 -28.35 -5.35 28.24
CA SER A 47 -28.92 -6.68 28.48
C SER A 47 -27.92 -7.83 28.30
N TYR A 48 -26.75 -7.56 27.71
CA TYR A 48 -25.70 -8.56 27.53
C TYR A 48 -24.71 -8.48 28.70
N PRO A 49 -24.17 -9.63 29.16
CA PRO A 49 -23.21 -9.63 30.24
C PRO A 49 -21.93 -8.88 29.85
N ALA A 50 -21.47 -8.01 30.75
CA ALA A 50 -20.22 -7.29 30.60
C ALA A 50 -19.05 -8.27 30.66
N ARG A 51 -18.29 -8.36 29.57
CA ARG A 51 -17.17 -9.31 29.46
C ARG A 51 -15.91 -8.78 30.14
N LEU A 52 -15.31 -9.55 31.05
CA LEU A 52 -14.00 -9.29 31.66
C LEU A 52 -13.01 -10.37 31.23
N ILE A 53 -11.75 -10.00 31.04
CA ILE A 53 -10.68 -10.89 30.59
C ILE A 53 -9.83 -11.31 31.79
N GLU A 54 -9.67 -12.60 32.02
CA GLU A 54 -8.97 -13.16 33.19
C GLU A 54 -7.49 -12.76 33.22
N ASN A 55 -6.87 -12.65 32.05
CA ASN A 55 -5.47 -12.21 31.91
C ASN A 55 -5.28 -10.68 31.98
N GLY A 56 -6.35 -9.89 32.13
CA GLY A 56 -6.26 -8.44 32.28
C GLY A 56 -6.02 -8.01 33.73
N CYS A 57 -5.45 -6.81 33.92
CA CYS A 57 -5.10 -6.24 35.23
C CYS A 57 -4.07 -7.02 36.05
N ILE A 58 -3.17 -7.78 35.41
CA ILE A 58 -2.11 -8.49 36.12
C ILE A 58 -1.01 -7.49 36.49
N ILE A 59 -0.78 -7.31 37.79
CA ILE A 59 0.31 -6.50 38.35
C ILE A 59 1.07 -7.37 39.34
N ASP A 60 2.39 -7.44 39.23
CA ASP A 60 3.24 -8.24 40.10
C ASP A 60 2.80 -9.73 40.15
N ASN A 61 2.38 -10.29 39.00
CA ASN A 61 1.79 -11.63 38.83
C ASN A 61 0.46 -11.88 39.60
N VAL A 62 -0.24 -10.83 40.03
CA VAL A 62 -1.53 -10.91 40.72
C VAL A 62 -2.57 -10.05 40.01
N THR A 63 -3.79 -10.54 39.85
CA THR A 63 -4.90 -9.75 39.31
C THR A 63 -5.29 -8.65 40.29
N ASN A 64 -5.11 -7.39 39.90
CA ASN A 64 -5.44 -6.21 40.69
C ASN A 64 -5.92 -5.06 39.80
N CYS A 65 -7.21 -5.07 39.46
CA CYS A 65 -7.80 -4.02 38.63
C CYS A 65 -7.89 -2.67 39.35
N HIS A 66 -7.95 -2.63 40.69
CA HIS A 66 -7.92 -1.36 41.41
C HIS A 66 -6.62 -0.59 41.14
N LYS A 67 -5.47 -1.26 41.31
CA LYS A 67 -4.15 -0.68 41.06
C LYS A 67 -3.91 -0.45 39.56
N ALA A 68 -4.35 -1.38 38.70
CA ALA A 68 -4.14 -1.27 37.26
C ALA A 68 -4.90 -0.10 36.63
N CYS A 69 -6.16 0.10 37.01
CA CYS A 69 -7.00 1.14 36.43
C CYS A 69 -6.82 2.51 37.09
N GLY A 70 -6.12 2.57 38.23
CA GLY A 70 -5.73 3.81 38.90
C GLY A 70 -4.38 4.37 38.45
N SER A 71 -3.64 3.66 37.57
CA SER A 71 -2.35 4.09 37.03
C SER A 71 -2.39 4.08 35.51
N GLU A 72 -2.03 5.19 34.87
CA GLU A 72 -2.00 5.31 33.40
C GLU A 72 -0.99 4.32 32.79
N GLU A 73 0.18 4.14 33.42
CA GLU A 73 1.20 3.16 33.03
C GLU A 73 0.65 1.73 32.96
N HIS A 74 -0.10 1.30 33.98
CA HIS A 74 -0.62 -0.07 34.00
C HIS A 74 -1.87 -0.23 33.13
N MET A 75 -2.75 0.77 33.11
CA MET A 75 -4.00 0.75 32.34
C MET A 75 -3.75 0.55 30.84
N PHE A 76 -2.71 1.18 30.30
CA PHE A 76 -2.39 1.16 28.86
C PHE A 76 -1.26 0.18 28.49
N SER A 77 -0.91 -0.74 29.40
CA SER A 77 0.17 -1.71 29.17
C SER A 77 -0.21 -2.85 28.21
N ASN A 78 -1.47 -3.26 28.17
CA ASN A 78 -1.99 -4.32 27.30
C ASN A 78 -3.50 -4.13 27.04
N PRO A 79 -4.04 -4.66 25.92
CA PRO A 79 -5.42 -4.42 25.53
C PRO A 79 -6.43 -5.06 26.51
N GLU A 80 -6.09 -6.18 27.17
CA GLU A 80 -6.93 -6.84 28.17
C GLU A 80 -7.14 -5.98 29.42
N THR A 81 -6.09 -5.29 29.87
CA THR A 81 -6.14 -4.41 31.04
C THR A 81 -6.97 -3.17 30.72
N LEU A 82 -6.71 -2.53 29.57
CA LEU A 82 -7.54 -1.42 29.09
C LEU A 82 -9.02 -1.83 28.99
N TRP A 83 -9.28 -3.00 28.40
CA TRP A 83 -10.62 -3.56 28.28
C TRP A 83 -11.31 -3.70 29.63
N ASN A 84 -10.64 -4.31 30.61
CA ASN A 84 -11.20 -4.50 31.95
C ASN A 84 -11.44 -3.17 32.64
N CYS A 85 -10.49 -2.22 32.58
CA CYS A 85 -10.63 -0.90 33.18
C CYS A 85 -11.82 -0.12 32.63
N LEU A 86 -11.98 -0.08 31.31
CA LEU A 86 -13.13 0.58 30.68
C LEU A 86 -14.45 -0.14 31.02
N THR A 87 -14.44 -1.47 31.09
CA THR A 87 -15.62 -2.26 31.44
C THR A 87 -16.09 -1.96 32.86
N LEU A 88 -15.20 -2.10 33.83
CA LEU A 88 -15.50 -1.90 35.24
C LEU A 88 -15.93 -0.46 35.51
N ALA A 89 -15.20 0.52 34.98
CA ALA A 89 -15.53 1.94 35.18
C ALA A 89 -16.86 2.34 34.53
N THR A 90 -17.16 1.82 33.33
CA THR A 90 -18.43 2.10 32.66
C THR A 90 -19.61 1.44 33.37
N VAL A 91 -19.50 0.17 33.76
CA VAL A 91 -20.57 -0.52 34.49
C VAL A 91 -20.82 0.14 35.85
N ALA A 92 -19.77 0.51 36.59
CA ALA A 92 -19.89 1.26 37.84
C ALA A 92 -20.62 2.59 37.61
N MET A 93 -20.21 3.38 36.62
CA MET A 93 -20.85 4.66 36.31
C MET A 93 -22.33 4.51 35.90
N MET A 94 -22.67 3.47 35.14
CA MET A 94 -24.04 3.20 34.68
C MET A 94 -24.94 2.58 35.76
N SER A 95 -24.37 2.06 36.85
CA SER A 95 -25.14 1.36 37.90
C SER A 95 -25.23 2.13 39.22
N THR A 96 -24.24 2.97 39.57
CA THR A 96 -24.19 3.61 40.91
C THR A 96 -24.15 5.15 40.86
N ASN A 97 -23.61 5.76 39.80
CA ASN A 97 -23.52 7.21 39.65
C ASN A 97 -24.79 7.83 39.02
N ARG A 98 -25.95 7.64 39.68
CA ARG A 98 -27.29 8.01 39.14
C ARG A 98 -27.54 7.42 37.75
N GLY A 99 -26.93 6.28 37.48
CA GLY A 99 -27.07 5.59 36.21
C GLY A 99 -28.42 4.86 36.09
N PRO A 100 -28.81 4.47 34.87
CA PRO A 100 -30.11 3.87 34.60
C PRO A 100 -30.20 2.36 34.93
N ASP A 101 -29.06 1.73 35.23
CA ASP A 101 -28.93 0.28 35.40
C ASP A 101 -28.83 -0.10 36.89
N ALA A 102 -29.07 -1.38 37.19
CA ALA A 102 -28.87 -1.97 38.50
C ALA A 102 -27.84 -3.09 38.43
N ILE A 103 -27.28 -3.45 39.57
CA ILE A 103 -26.39 -4.60 39.72
C ILE A 103 -26.58 -5.15 41.13
N SER A 104 -26.60 -6.49 41.27
CA SER A 104 -26.81 -7.12 42.57
C SER A 104 -25.56 -7.05 43.45
N ASN A 105 -25.77 -7.02 44.78
CA ASN A 105 -24.68 -7.06 45.75
C ASN A 105 -23.85 -8.34 45.66
N GLN A 106 -24.46 -9.45 45.24
CA GLN A 106 -23.74 -10.70 45.01
C GLN A 106 -22.76 -10.56 43.84
N THR A 107 -23.22 -10.02 42.70
CA THR A 107 -22.37 -9.77 41.54
C THR A 107 -21.21 -8.83 41.88
N PHE A 108 -21.46 -7.80 42.71
CA PHE A 108 -20.40 -6.91 43.21
C PHE A 108 -19.29 -7.68 43.96
N GLY A 109 -19.67 -8.49 44.95
CA GLY A 109 -18.71 -9.25 45.76
C GLY A 109 -17.96 -10.31 44.95
N GLU A 110 -18.60 -10.92 43.95
CA GLU A 110 -17.95 -11.90 43.08
C GLU A 110 -16.88 -11.29 42.19
N VAL A 111 -17.16 -10.13 41.58
CA VAL A 111 -16.21 -9.40 40.72
C VAL A 111 -15.04 -8.89 41.55
N ASP A 112 -15.29 -8.31 42.71
CA ASP A 112 -14.23 -7.81 43.59
C ASP A 112 -13.31 -8.95 44.06
N ARG A 113 -13.88 -10.08 44.49
CA ARG A 113 -13.07 -11.25 44.89
C ARG A 113 -12.17 -11.78 43.76
N LYS A 114 -12.62 -11.70 42.50
CA LYS A 114 -11.89 -12.27 41.34
C LYS A 114 -10.89 -11.29 40.73
N PHE A 115 -11.21 -9.99 40.68
CA PHE A 115 -10.42 -8.97 40.00
C PHE A 115 -9.76 -7.95 40.95
N ASN A 116 -10.04 -8.03 42.25
CA ASN A 116 -9.55 -7.12 43.28
C ASN A 116 -9.78 -5.66 42.87
N THR A 117 -11.05 -5.31 42.72
CA THR A 117 -11.50 -4.00 42.23
C THR A 117 -11.59 -2.98 43.36
N GLY A 118 -11.63 -3.45 44.61
CA GLY A 118 -12.21 -2.70 45.72
C GLY A 118 -13.73 -2.57 45.53
N PRO A 119 -14.38 -1.67 46.29
CA PRO A 119 -15.80 -1.38 46.16
C PRO A 119 -16.14 -0.94 44.72
N LEU A 120 -16.79 -1.82 43.95
CA LEU A 120 -17.06 -1.57 42.53
C LEU A 120 -18.03 -0.39 42.33
N ASP A 121 -18.87 -0.10 43.31
CA ASP A 121 -19.76 1.06 43.35
C ASP A 121 -19.02 2.41 43.38
N GLU A 122 -17.76 2.39 43.82
CA GLU A 122 -16.86 3.54 43.84
C GLU A 122 -15.81 3.51 42.72
N PHE A 123 -15.76 2.45 41.91
CA PHE A 123 -14.70 2.24 40.92
C PHE A 123 -14.58 3.38 39.89
N TRP A 124 -15.68 4.06 39.57
CA TRP A 124 -15.67 5.22 38.67
C TRP A 124 -14.82 6.39 39.22
N LYS A 125 -14.59 6.47 40.54
CA LYS A 125 -13.76 7.49 41.18
C LYS A 125 -12.26 7.33 40.90
N LEU A 126 -11.83 6.14 40.45
CA LEU A 126 -10.44 5.89 40.06
C LEU A 126 -10.01 6.71 38.84
N GLY A 127 -10.95 7.30 38.10
CA GLY A 127 -10.64 8.18 36.99
C GLY A 127 -10.23 7.46 35.70
N ALA A 128 -10.38 6.14 35.60
CA ALA A 128 -10.01 5.37 34.42
C ALA A 128 -10.61 5.93 33.11
N VAL A 129 -11.89 6.31 33.08
CA VAL A 129 -12.52 6.92 31.89
C VAL A 129 -11.93 8.31 31.60
N LEU A 130 -11.55 9.07 32.63
CA LEU A 130 -10.89 10.36 32.47
C LEU A 130 -9.48 10.20 31.89
N SER A 131 -8.68 9.25 32.40
CA SER A 131 -7.36 8.92 31.84
C SER A 131 -7.46 8.44 30.39
N TYR A 132 -8.46 7.62 30.09
CA TYR A 132 -8.77 7.21 28.71
C TYR A 132 -9.03 8.42 27.79
N VAL A 133 -9.87 9.37 28.18
CA VAL A 133 -10.14 10.60 27.40
C VAL A 133 -8.88 11.46 27.26
N LYS A 134 -8.11 11.62 28.34
CA LYS A 134 -6.87 12.41 28.34
C LYS A 134 -5.83 11.85 27.38
N CYS A 135 -5.66 10.53 27.39
CA CYS A 135 -4.80 9.82 26.45
C CYS A 135 -5.32 9.97 25.01
N ALA A 136 -6.61 9.77 24.77
CA ALA A 136 -7.22 9.93 23.45
C ALA A 136 -7.05 11.36 22.90
N LEU A 137 -7.25 12.39 23.73
CA LEU A 137 -7.02 13.79 23.37
C LEU A 137 -5.55 14.07 23.04
N GLN A 138 -4.61 13.57 23.83
CA GLN A 138 -3.18 13.75 23.52
C GLN A 138 -2.81 13.06 22.20
N SER A 139 -3.29 11.84 22.01
CA SER A 139 -3.02 11.02 20.84
C SER A 139 -3.52 11.65 19.53
N CYS A 140 -4.67 12.33 19.52
CA CYS A 140 -5.15 13.04 18.33
C CYS A 140 -4.69 14.50 18.23
N SER A 141 -4.19 15.10 19.32
CA SER A 141 -3.70 16.49 19.32
C SER A 141 -2.27 16.60 18.80
N ASP A 142 -1.49 15.52 18.82
CA ASP A 142 -0.19 15.50 18.18
C ASP A 142 -0.37 15.76 16.67
N SER A 143 0.42 16.71 16.15
CA SER A 143 0.41 17.15 14.77
C SER A 143 0.57 16.00 13.76
N LYS A 144 1.20 14.89 14.17
CA LYS A 144 1.40 13.70 13.33
C LYS A 144 0.09 12.98 12.96
N PHE A 145 -1.03 13.31 13.60
CA PHE A 145 -2.26 12.50 13.54
C PHE A 145 -3.51 13.21 13.04
N GLY A 146 -3.39 14.42 12.46
CA GLY A 146 -4.49 15.08 11.75
C GLY A 146 -5.57 15.75 12.62
N GLY A 147 -5.34 15.85 13.93
CA GLY A 147 -6.21 16.59 14.86
C GLY A 147 -7.36 15.78 15.48
N CYS A 148 -7.91 16.30 16.57
CA CYS A 148 -9.02 15.69 17.30
C CYS A 148 -10.40 16.06 16.76
N PRO A 149 -11.41 15.18 16.89
CA PRO A 149 -12.81 15.56 16.72
C PRO A 149 -13.19 16.73 17.65
N PRO A 150 -13.89 17.78 17.16
CA PRO A 150 -14.27 18.92 17.97
C PRO A 150 -15.09 18.54 19.20
N GLU A 151 -15.96 17.54 19.08
CA GLU A 151 -16.83 17.09 20.17
C GLU A 151 -16.05 16.43 21.31
N LEU A 152 -14.89 15.82 21.02
CA LEU A 152 -14.05 15.18 22.05
C LEU A 152 -13.48 16.22 23.03
N TRP A 153 -13.22 17.45 22.57
CA TRP A 153 -12.72 18.53 23.42
C TRP A 153 -13.67 18.93 24.55
N THR A 154 -14.97 18.67 24.39
CA THR A 154 -15.96 18.95 25.44
C THR A 154 -15.67 18.15 26.72
N PHE A 155 -15.07 16.96 26.60
CA PHE A 155 -14.71 16.09 27.70
C PHE A 155 -13.39 16.46 28.39
N GLN A 156 -12.66 17.47 27.90
CA GLN A 156 -11.46 17.96 28.59
C GLN A 156 -11.80 18.65 29.92
N CYS A 157 -12.89 19.42 29.93
CA CYS A 157 -13.30 20.26 31.07
C CYS A 157 -14.63 19.82 31.70
N GLN A 158 -15.39 18.94 31.06
CA GLN A 158 -16.65 18.43 31.60
C GLN A 158 -16.44 17.12 32.37
N MET A 159 -17.14 17.00 33.50
CA MET A 159 -17.19 15.73 34.25
C MET A 159 -17.93 14.67 33.42
N ILE A 160 -17.34 13.48 33.33
CA ILE A 160 -17.95 12.33 32.67
C ILE A 160 -18.99 11.72 33.61
N THR A 161 -20.20 11.55 33.11
CA THR A 161 -21.38 11.07 33.84
C THR A 161 -22.12 10.02 33.03
N SER A 162 -23.07 9.34 33.66
CA SER A 162 -23.94 8.36 32.98
C SER A 162 -24.74 8.92 31.79
N LYS A 163 -24.88 10.25 31.68
CA LYS A 163 -25.61 10.90 30.59
C LYS A 163 -24.76 11.17 29.35
N ASN A 164 -23.53 11.67 29.52
CA ASN A 164 -22.65 12.06 28.40
C ASN A 164 -21.66 10.96 27.99
N ILE A 165 -21.47 9.91 28.80
CA ILE A 165 -20.60 8.77 28.44
C ILE A 165 -21.05 8.06 27.14
N LYS A 166 -22.36 8.12 26.83
CA LYS A 166 -22.90 7.60 25.55
C LYS A 166 -22.37 8.38 24.35
N ASP A 167 -22.29 9.70 24.46
CA ASP A 167 -21.76 10.57 23.40
C ASP A 167 -20.25 10.32 23.22
N LEU A 168 -19.51 10.15 24.33
CA LEU A 168 -18.11 9.75 24.29
C LEU A 168 -17.93 8.41 23.55
N GLY A 169 -18.72 7.39 23.90
CA GLY A 169 -18.66 6.09 23.24
C GLY A 169 -18.94 6.19 21.73
N ARG A 170 -19.93 7.00 21.33
CA ARG A 170 -20.24 7.27 19.92
C ARG A 170 -19.04 7.90 19.21
N ILE A 171 -18.53 9.03 19.72
CA ILE A 171 -17.39 9.77 19.16
C ILE A 171 -16.19 8.84 18.95
N MET A 172 -15.85 8.03 19.97
CA MET A 172 -14.71 7.11 19.89
C MET A 172 -14.87 6.02 18.82
N SER A 173 -16.09 5.51 18.59
CA SER A 173 -16.32 4.49 17.57
C SER A 173 -16.53 4.99 16.15
N THR A 174 -17.07 6.21 15.96
CA THR A 174 -17.48 6.69 14.64
C THR A 174 -16.56 7.78 14.11
N GLU A 175 -16.31 8.82 14.91
CA GLU A 175 -15.66 10.04 14.44
C GLU A 175 -14.17 10.06 14.75
N TYR A 176 -13.73 9.33 15.79
CA TYR A 176 -12.37 9.43 16.27
C TYR A 176 -11.39 9.17 15.14
N CYS A 177 -11.51 8.06 14.40
CA CYS A 177 -10.63 7.69 13.30
C CYS A 177 -10.90 8.36 11.94
N ASP A 178 -12.02 9.06 11.77
CA ASP A 178 -12.40 9.66 10.46
C ASP A 178 -11.38 10.71 9.96
N LYS A 179 -10.72 11.40 10.88
CA LYS A 179 -9.71 12.43 10.55
C LYS A 179 -8.27 11.93 10.68
N ALA A 180 -8.05 10.62 10.78
CA ALA A 180 -6.71 10.06 10.90
C ALA A 180 -5.87 10.47 9.70
N ASP A 181 -4.72 11.08 9.96
CA ASP A 181 -3.78 11.40 8.91
C ASP A 181 -3.14 10.09 8.42
N PRO A 182 -3.22 9.77 7.11
CA PRO A 182 -2.49 8.64 6.56
C PRO A 182 -0.97 8.81 6.64
N GLY A 183 -0.43 9.97 7.03
CA GLY A 183 0.97 10.15 7.40
C GLY A 183 1.93 9.64 6.32
N ILE A 184 1.86 10.24 5.12
CA ILE A 184 2.72 9.88 4.00
C ILE A 184 4.17 10.26 4.35
N ASP A 185 5.06 9.29 4.28
CA ASP A 185 6.49 9.52 4.46
C ASP A 185 7.09 10.03 3.15
N TYR A 186 7.53 11.28 3.17
CA TYR A 186 8.13 11.96 2.02
C TYR A 186 9.50 11.38 1.64
N ASP A 187 10.16 10.62 2.50
CA ASP A 187 11.39 9.91 2.15
C ASP A 187 11.10 8.65 1.31
N ILE A 188 9.90 8.09 1.48
CA ILE A 188 9.47 6.85 0.83
C ILE A 188 8.70 7.13 -0.47
N ALA A 189 7.77 8.08 -0.42
CA ALA A 189 6.86 8.41 -1.53
C ALA A 189 6.78 9.92 -1.78
N GLY A 190 7.90 10.61 -1.62
CA GLY A 190 7.95 12.07 -1.78
C GLY A 190 7.82 12.58 -3.20
N PRO A 191 7.57 13.90 -3.35
CA PRO A 191 7.43 14.55 -4.64
C PRO A 191 8.65 14.37 -5.55
N GLY A 192 9.86 14.35 -5.01
CA GLY A 192 11.09 14.13 -5.80
C GLY A 192 11.12 12.78 -6.51
N ILE A 193 10.76 11.70 -5.82
CA ILE A 193 10.72 10.34 -6.41
C ILE A 193 9.68 10.29 -7.52
N ILE A 194 8.51 10.91 -7.32
CA ILE A 194 7.45 10.94 -8.32
C ILE A 194 7.87 11.74 -9.55
N VAL A 195 8.49 12.92 -9.37
CA VAL A 195 9.01 13.74 -10.45
C VAL A 195 10.08 12.98 -11.24
N ALA A 196 10.98 12.26 -10.56
CA ALA A 196 11.98 11.43 -11.20
C ALA A 196 11.33 10.35 -12.10
N TYR A 197 10.29 9.65 -11.63
CA TYR A 197 9.54 8.72 -12.46
C TYR A 197 8.89 9.40 -13.68
N LEU A 198 8.27 10.57 -13.51
CA LEU A 198 7.65 11.30 -14.63
C LEU A 198 8.67 11.73 -15.70
N ILE A 199 9.85 12.21 -15.27
CA ILE A 199 10.96 12.56 -16.17
C ILE A 199 11.47 11.31 -16.90
N GLN A 200 11.65 10.21 -16.19
CA GLN A 200 12.09 8.93 -16.75
C GLN A 200 11.10 8.40 -17.80
N PHE A 201 9.80 8.42 -17.49
CA PHE A 201 8.74 8.04 -18.44
C PHE A 201 8.77 8.90 -19.71
N THR A 202 8.84 10.22 -19.55
CA THR A 202 8.82 11.16 -20.68
C THR A 202 10.05 10.99 -21.56
N THR A 203 11.22 10.86 -20.95
CA THR A 203 12.50 10.66 -21.63
C THR A 203 12.51 9.34 -22.40
N VAL A 204 12.04 8.24 -21.79
CA VAL A 204 11.93 6.95 -22.48
C VAL A 204 10.98 7.01 -23.65
N LEU A 205 9.80 7.61 -23.51
CA LEU A 205 8.85 7.72 -24.62
C LEU A 205 9.46 8.52 -25.79
N PHE A 206 10.17 9.61 -25.50
CA PHE A 206 10.86 10.40 -26.50
C PHE A 206 11.93 9.59 -27.25
N PHE A 207 12.87 8.97 -26.53
CA PHE A 207 13.95 8.20 -27.18
C PHE A 207 13.45 6.92 -27.85
N ALA A 208 12.44 6.25 -27.28
CA ALA A 208 11.78 5.11 -27.90
C ALA A 208 11.09 5.49 -29.22
N LEU A 209 10.46 6.67 -29.27
CA LEU A 209 9.86 7.21 -30.49
C LEU A 209 10.94 7.50 -31.54
N CYS A 210 12.01 8.21 -31.17
CA CYS A 210 13.15 8.46 -32.06
C CYS A 210 13.76 7.16 -32.58
N TYR A 211 13.90 6.15 -31.72
CA TYR A 211 14.45 4.85 -32.08
C TYR A 211 13.53 4.10 -33.07
N LYS A 212 12.22 4.08 -32.80
CA LYS A 212 11.23 3.49 -33.72
C LYS A 212 11.18 4.20 -35.07
N ILE A 213 11.32 5.53 -35.08
CA ILE A 213 11.40 6.32 -36.32
C ILE A 213 12.60 5.87 -37.14
N THR A 214 13.79 5.83 -36.54
CA THR A 214 15.03 5.49 -37.24
C THR A 214 15.10 4.03 -37.69
N LYS A 215 14.49 3.10 -36.93
CA LYS A 215 14.58 1.65 -37.21
C LYS A 215 13.41 1.09 -38.02
N THR A 216 12.19 1.62 -37.88
CA THR A 216 11.00 0.95 -38.42
C THR A 216 10.09 1.89 -39.22
N TRP A 217 9.76 3.07 -38.68
CA TRP A 217 8.77 3.92 -39.33
C TRP A 217 9.29 4.58 -40.60
N ILE A 218 10.59 4.91 -40.67
CA ILE A 218 11.19 5.44 -41.90
C ILE A 218 10.95 4.48 -43.07
N ARG A 219 11.14 3.17 -42.86
CA ARG A 219 10.87 2.14 -43.87
C ARG A 219 9.40 2.17 -44.29
N ASN A 220 8.49 2.12 -43.33
CA ASN A 220 7.05 2.03 -43.61
C ASN A 220 6.53 3.29 -44.31
N LEU A 221 6.97 4.48 -43.89
CA LEU A 221 6.60 5.76 -44.50
C LEU A 221 7.15 5.88 -45.92
N THR A 222 8.42 5.52 -46.13
CA THR A 222 9.03 5.50 -47.48
C THR A 222 8.32 4.49 -48.37
N LEU A 223 7.95 3.32 -47.85
CA LEU A 223 7.22 2.30 -48.61
C LEU A 223 5.82 2.80 -49.03
N ILE A 224 5.05 3.37 -48.11
CA ILE A 224 3.72 3.95 -48.39
C ILE A 224 3.84 5.09 -49.42
N SER A 225 4.87 5.91 -49.33
CA SER A 225 5.09 7.03 -50.24
C SER A 225 5.56 6.59 -51.63
N LEU A 226 6.27 5.46 -51.77
CA LEU A 226 6.84 5.01 -53.04
C LEU A 226 5.95 4.00 -53.79
N LEU A 227 5.13 3.23 -53.07
CA LEU A 227 4.16 2.27 -53.64
C LEU A 227 3.27 2.83 -54.77
N PRO A 228 2.82 4.10 -54.75
CA PRO A 228 2.02 4.68 -55.83
C PRO A 228 2.82 5.04 -57.09
N PHE A 229 4.15 5.19 -56.98
CA PHE A 229 5.01 5.80 -58.01
C PHE A 229 6.11 4.88 -58.54
N GLN A 230 6.34 3.72 -57.92
CA GLN A 230 7.39 2.77 -58.29
C GLN A 230 6.87 1.33 -58.29
N GLU A 231 7.56 0.44 -59.02
CA GLU A 231 7.28 -0.99 -58.92
C GLU A 231 7.47 -1.50 -57.48
N PRO A 232 6.64 -2.45 -57.00
CA PRO A 232 6.67 -2.91 -55.61
C PRO A 232 8.04 -3.41 -55.14
N ALA A 233 8.80 -4.10 -56.01
CA ALA A 233 10.13 -4.59 -55.67
C ALA A 233 11.15 -3.44 -55.50
N ALA A 234 11.10 -2.43 -56.37
CA ALA A 234 11.98 -1.26 -56.30
C ALA A 234 11.65 -0.36 -55.09
N ALA A 235 10.37 -0.22 -54.76
CA ALA A 235 9.90 0.52 -53.59
C ALA A 235 10.37 -0.13 -52.27
N VAL A 236 10.32 -1.47 -52.19
CA VAL A 236 10.81 -2.23 -51.02
C VAL A 236 12.32 -2.07 -50.85
N GLU A 237 13.09 -2.23 -51.92
CA GLU A 237 14.55 -2.09 -51.88
C GLU A 237 14.97 -0.67 -51.45
N THR A 238 14.34 0.34 -52.05
CA THR A 238 14.61 1.75 -51.70
C THR A 238 14.28 2.03 -50.24
N ALA A 239 13.12 1.58 -49.75
CA ALA A 239 12.74 1.74 -48.33
C ALA A 239 13.74 1.07 -47.38
N PHE A 240 14.29 -0.08 -47.74
CA PHE A 240 15.30 -0.79 -46.95
C PHE A 240 16.64 -0.04 -46.93
N GLN A 241 17.04 0.56 -48.04
CA GLN A 241 18.25 1.39 -48.12
C GLN A 241 18.14 2.65 -47.25
N TRP A 242 17.00 3.34 -47.30
CA TRP A 242 16.74 4.49 -46.42
C TRP A 242 16.77 4.12 -44.94
N GLN A 243 16.14 2.99 -44.57
CA GLN A 243 16.21 2.46 -43.21
C GLN A 243 17.66 2.18 -42.78
N LYS A 244 18.45 1.53 -43.63
CA LYS A 244 19.85 1.23 -43.35
C LYS A 244 20.71 2.49 -43.23
N MET A 245 20.44 3.51 -44.06
CA MET A 245 21.12 4.80 -44.00
C MET A 245 20.81 5.54 -42.70
N VAL A 246 19.52 5.72 -42.38
CA VAL A 246 19.08 6.44 -41.17
C VAL A 246 19.52 5.71 -39.90
N SER A 247 19.40 4.39 -39.85
CA SER A 247 19.82 3.61 -38.67
C SER A 247 21.33 3.58 -38.44
N ARG A 248 22.15 3.86 -39.47
CA ARG A 248 23.62 3.98 -39.38
C ARG A 248 24.10 5.42 -39.25
N SER A 249 23.20 6.40 -39.35
CA SER A 249 23.55 7.80 -39.11
C SER A 249 24.01 8.01 -37.67
N THR A 250 24.78 9.08 -37.42
CA THR A 250 25.20 9.48 -36.07
C THR A 250 24.01 9.57 -35.11
N PHE A 251 22.88 10.08 -35.59
CA PHE A 251 21.65 10.15 -34.80
C PHE A 251 21.08 8.77 -34.47
N GLY A 252 20.97 7.87 -35.45
CA GLY A 252 20.44 6.52 -35.24
C GLY A 252 21.29 5.67 -34.29
N VAL A 253 22.61 5.84 -34.34
CA VAL A 253 23.54 5.19 -33.41
C VAL A 253 23.44 5.81 -32.01
N ALA A 254 23.41 7.13 -31.91
CA ALA A 254 23.29 7.83 -30.64
C ALA A 254 21.99 7.46 -29.91
N VAL A 255 20.86 7.50 -30.60
CA VAL A 255 19.55 7.13 -30.03
C VAL A 255 19.53 5.67 -29.55
N ALA A 256 20.17 4.75 -30.30
CA ALA A 256 20.26 3.35 -29.89
C ALA A 256 21.10 3.17 -28.61
N SER A 257 22.23 3.88 -28.51
CA SER A 257 23.08 3.86 -27.31
C SER A 257 22.34 4.45 -26.12
N THR A 258 21.77 5.65 -26.27
CA THR A 258 21.05 6.35 -25.20
C THR A 258 19.86 5.53 -24.69
N LEU A 259 19.18 4.76 -25.56
CA LEU A 259 18.08 3.91 -25.13
C LEU A 259 18.55 2.76 -24.20
N VAL A 260 19.74 2.20 -24.44
CA VAL A 260 20.37 1.20 -23.56
C VAL A 260 20.81 1.86 -22.26
N ASP A 261 21.49 3.00 -22.34
CA ASP A 261 21.96 3.74 -21.16
C ASP A 261 20.79 4.15 -20.25
N LEU A 262 19.67 4.59 -20.83
CA LEU A 262 18.44 4.90 -20.09
C LEU A 262 17.84 3.67 -19.42
N GLN A 263 17.85 2.52 -20.09
CA GLN A 263 17.34 1.29 -19.49
C GLN A 263 18.18 0.86 -18.29
N GLU A 264 19.50 0.98 -18.38
CA GLU A 264 20.41 0.70 -17.26
C GLU A 264 20.15 1.65 -16.09
N ALA A 265 20.08 2.96 -16.35
CA ALA A 265 19.79 3.97 -15.32
C ALA A 265 18.45 3.70 -14.63
N GLN A 266 17.39 3.45 -15.39
CA GLN A 266 16.07 3.11 -14.84
C GLN A 266 16.07 1.82 -14.03
N ALA A 267 16.81 0.81 -14.47
CA ALA A 267 16.88 -0.47 -13.78
C ALA A 267 17.59 -0.33 -12.43
N VAL A 268 18.65 0.49 -12.37
CA VAL A 268 19.35 0.77 -11.11
C VAL A 268 18.48 1.62 -10.18
N PHE A 269 17.80 2.64 -10.71
CA PHE A 269 16.90 3.49 -9.94
C PHE A 269 15.74 2.69 -9.32
N LEU A 270 14.99 1.96 -10.14
CA LEU A 270 13.88 1.11 -9.67
C LEU A 270 14.37 0.04 -8.69
N GLY A 271 15.53 -0.56 -8.97
CA GLY A 271 16.12 -1.59 -8.13
C GLY A 271 16.47 -1.04 -6.74
N THR A 272 17.03 0.17 -6.69
CA THR A 272 17.40 0.85 -5.43
C THR A 272 16.16 1.14 -4.58
N ILE A 273 15.11 1.73 -5.18
CA ILE A 273 13.85 1.99 -4.48
C ILE A 273 13.22 0.68 -4.00
N SER A 274 13.26 -0.37 -4.83
CA SER A 274 12.69 -1.67 -4.47
C SER A 274 13.45 -2.34 -3.32
N ILE A 275 14.78 -2.29 -3.31
CA ILE A 275 15.59 -2.83 -2.22
C ILE A 275 15.34 -2.04 -0.92
N ALA A 276 15.30 -0.71 -1.00
CA ALA A 276 14.98 0.13 0.15
C ALA A 276 13.59 -0.21 0.72
N ALA A 277 12.58 -0.35 -0.15
CA ALA A 277 11.23 -0.75 0.25
C ALA A 277 11.20 -2.12 0.94
N ILE A 278 11.90 -3.12 0.41
CA ILE A 278 11.98 -4.44 1.02
C ILE A 278 12.63 -4.35 2.40
N ILE A 279 13.73 -3.60 2.54
CA ILE A 279 14.39 -3.43 3.84
C ILE A 279 13.42 -2.73 4.81
N THR A 280 12.77 -1.64 4.42
CA THR A 280 11.87 -0.88 5.30
C THR A 280 10.64 -1.68 5.75
N PHE A 281 10.01 -2.44 4.86
CA PHE A 281 8.73 -3.10 5.15
C PHE A 281 8.84 -4.59 5.46
N SER A 282 10.00 -5.23 5.23
CA SER A 282 10.22 -6.65 5.51
C SER A 282 11.24 -6.91 6.61
N SER A 283 12.06 -5.94 7.00
CA SER A 283 13.02 -6.13 8.10
C SER A 283 12.36 -5.83 9.44
N SER A 284 12.66 -6.66 10.44
CA SER A 284 12.28 -6.44 11.83
C SER A 284 13.04 -5.28 12.49
N SER A 285 13.99 -4.66 11.78
CA SER A 285 14.87 -3.63 12.32
C SER A 285 14.27 -2.23 12.36
N GLY A 286 13.04 -2.03 11.86
CA GLY A 286 12.36 -0.73 11.84
C GLY A 286 13.09 0.37 11.03
N THR A 287 14.15 -0.01 10.32
CA THR A 287 15.02 0.89 9.56
C THR A 287 14.22 1.54 8.43
N GLY A 288 13.96 2.84 8.55
CA GLY A 288 13.17 3.61 7.57
C GLY A 288 11.71 3.88 7.98
N LEU A 289 11.27 3.46 9.18
CA LEU A 289 9.94 3.76 9.72
C LEU A 289 9.90 5.07 10.53
N GLY A 290 10.95 5.90 10.48
CA GLY A 290 11.14 7.04 11.40
C GLY A 290 9.98 8.06 11.41
N ASN A 291 9.24 8.17 10.31
CA ASN A 291 8.08 9.05 10.19
C ASN A 291 6.72 8.30 10.20
N ILE A 292 6.74 6.97 10.30
CA ILE A 292 5.54 6.14 10.36
C ILE A 292 5.04 6.11 11.81
N SER A 293 3.91 6.77 12.04
CA SER A 293 3.35 7.03 13.38
C SER A 293 2.11 6.18 13.72
N SER A 294 1.55 5.46 12.75
CA SER A 294 0.34 4.64 12.92
C SER A 294 0.32 3.44 11.97
N LEU A 295 -0.53 2.46 12.27
CA LEU A 295 -0.82 1.35 11.35
C LEU A 295 -1.40 1.86 10.02
N LEU A 296 -2.25 2.88 10.05
CA LEU A 296 -2.77 3.52 8.84
C LEU A 296 -1.64 4.10 7.97
N SER A 297 -0.67 4.76 8.60
CA SER A 297 0.50 5.29 7.91
C SER A 297 1.39 4.20 7.35
N TRP A 298 1.63 3.12 8.10
CA TRP A 298 2.38 1.97 7.61
C TRP A 298 1.71 1.35 6.36
N LEU A 299 0.40 1.08 6.44
CA LEU A 299 -0.38 0.50 5.34
C LEU A 299 -0.38 1.42 4.11
N THR A 300 -0.54 2.72 4.33
CA THR A 300 -0.55 3.70 3.24
C THR A 300 0.79 3.76 2.52
N ASN A 301 1.89 3.91 3.27
CA ASN A 301 3.22 4.01 2.66
C ASN A 301 3.60 2.71 1.94
N ASN A 302 3.29 1.54 2.51
CA ASN A 302 3.53 0.25 1.87
C ASN A 302 2.77 0.12 0.53
N LEU A 303 1.46 0.41 0.53
CA LEU A 303 0.63 0.36 -0.67
C LEU A 303 1.08 1.36 -1.74
N THR A 304 1.46 2.57 -1.33
CA THR A 304 1.95 3.62 -2.23
C THR A 304 3.24 3.17 -2.92
N VAL A 305 4.25 2.71 -2.17
CA VAL A 305 5.52 2.24 -2.74
C VAL A 305 5.30 1.08 -3.70
N ARG A 306 4.46 0.12 -3.31
CA ARG A 306 4.13 -1.01 -4.17
C ARG A 306 3.52 -0.56 -5.49
N GLY A 307 2.61 0.41 -5.45
CA GLY A 307 2.03 1.04 -6.63
C GLY A 307 3.09 1.73 -7.49
N MET A 308 3.93 2.56 -6.88
CA MET A 308 5.01 3.31 -7.54
C MET A 308 6.00 2.38 -8.25
N VAL A 309 6.50 1.36 -7.56
CA VAL A 309 7.46 0.39 -8.09
C VAL A 309 6.83 -0.44 -9.22
N SER A 310 5.56 -0.85 -9.08
CA SER A 310 4.85 -1.55 -10.15
C SER A 310 4.63 -0.67 -11.38
N ALA A 311 4.28 0.61 -11.20
CA ALA A 311 4.14 1.56 -12.30
C ALA A 311 5.50 1.87 -12.96
N GLY A 312 6.56 2.00 -12.15
CA GLY A 312 7.94 2.22 -12.59
C GLY A 312 8.54 1.07 -13.41
N MET A 313 7.91 -0.11 -13.41
CA MET A 313 8.35 -1.26 -14.21
C MET A 313 7.98 -1.13 -15.70
N TYR A 314 6.92 -0.39 -16.06
CA TYR A 314 6.44 -0.32 -17.45
C TYR A 314 7.41 0.37 -18.43
N PRO A 315 8.12 1.46 -18.09
CA PRO A 315 9.16 2.02 -18.95
C PRO A 315 10.26 1.00 -19.27
N LEU A 316 10.72 0.26 -18.27
CA LEU A 316 11.74 -0.80 -18.41
C LEU A 316 11.27 -1.90 -19.36
N LEU A 317 10.05 -2.39 -19.17
CA LEU A 317 9.44 -3.40 -20.05
C LEU A 317 9.27 -2.86 -21.48
N PHE A 318 8.88 -1.59 -21.63
CA PHE A 318 8.66 -0.96 -22.93
C PHE A 318 9.97 -0.87 -23.73
N VAL A 319 11.05 -0.39 -23.09
CA VAL A 319 12.36 -0.32 -23.74
C VAL A 319 12.84 -1.72 -24.13
N GLN A 320 12.72 -2.69 -23.22
CA GLN A 320 13.15 -4.07 -23.48
C GLN A 320 12.36 -4.72 -24.63
N LEU A 321 11.05 -4.46 -24.75
CA LEU A 321 10.23 -4.90 -25.89
C LEU A 321 10.77 -4.31 -27.21
N ILE A 322 11.08 -3.02 -27.23
CA ILE A 322 11.61 -2.34 -28.42
C ILE A 322 12.98 -2.90 -28.82
N LEU A 323 13.88 -3.14 -27.86
CA LEU A 323 15.20 -3.70 -28.11
C LEU A 323 15.12 -5.13 -28.66
N GLN A 324 14.31 -6.00 -28.05
CA GLN A 324 14.15 -7.38 -28.53
C GLN A 324 13.49 -7.45 -29.91
N LYS A 325 12.46 -6.62 -30.17
CA LYS A 325 11.80 -6.54 -31.48
C LYS A 325 12.75 -6.09 -32.59
N THR A 326 13.71 -5.22 -32.27
CA THR A 326 14.73 -4.76 -33.21
C THR A 326 15.97 -5.67 -33.29
N HIS A 327 15.87 -6.87 -32.71
CA HIS A 327 16.94 -7.88 -32.65
C HIS A 327 18.20 -7.47 -31.87
N ASN A 328 18.13 -6.37 -31.12
CA ASN A 328 19.17 -5.98 -30.18
C ASN A 328 18.94 -6.71 -28.84
N ARG A 329 19.22 -8.02 -28.81
CA ARG A 329 18.96 -8.91 -27.67
C ARG A 329 20.14 -8.99 -26.70
N TRP A 330 20.48 -7.87 -26.09
CA TRP A 330 21.52 -7.83 -25.07
C TRP A 330 21.08 -8.65 -23.84
N TRP A 331 21.88 -9.64 -23.45
CA TRP A 331 21.49 -10.56 -22.37
C TRP A 331 21.46 -9.84 -21.00
N TYR A 332 22.39 -8.90 -20.76
CA TYR A 332 22.51 -8.24 -19.47
C TYR A 332 21.35 -7.27 -19.22
N THR A 333 20.83 -6.57 -20.24
CA THR A 333 19.66 -5.67 -20.07
C THR A 333 18.42 -6.46 -19.68
N LEU A 334 18.23 -7.65 -20.28
CA LEU A 334 17.16 -8.56 -19.89
C LEU A 334 17.34 -9.05 -18.44
N VAL A 335 18.57 -9.35 -18.02
CA VAL A 335 18.87 -9.74 -16.64
C VAL A 335 18.54 -8.61 -15.66
N LEU A 336 18.88 -7.35 -15.98
CA LEU A 336 18.54 -6.19 -15.14
C LEU A 336 17.03 -6.01 -15.00
N VAL A 337 16.28 -6.15 -16.10
CA VAL A 337 14.80 -6.13 -16.09
C VAL A 337 14.24 -7.30 -15.28
N PHE A 338 14.83 -8.49 -15.40
CA PHE A 338 14.43 -9.66 -14.63
C PHE A 338 14.66 -9.48 -13.12
N ILE A 339 15.81 -8.95 -12.71
CA ILE A 339 16.10 -8.67 -11.30
C ILE A 339 15.07 -7.69 -10.75
N ASN A 340 14.79 -6.59 -11.46
CA ASN A 340 13.77 -5.63 -11.06
C ASN A 340 12.38 -6.27 -10.95
N TRP A 341 12.00 -7.09 -11.93
CA TRP A 341 10.75 -7.83 -11.89
C TRP A 341 10.65 -8.73 -10.65
N VAL A 342 11.71 -9.45 -10.30
CA VAL A 342 11.76 -10.26 -9.07
C VAL A 342 11.59 -9.38 -7.82
N LEU A 343 12.27 -8.23 -7.75
CA LEU A 343 12.13 -7.30 -6.63
C LEU A 343 10.69 -6.78 -6.49
N VAL A 344 10.05 -6.39 -7.60
CA VAL A 344 8.64 -5.95 -7.61
C VAL A 344 7.73 -7.09 -7.14
N VAL A 345 7.96 -8.33 -7.60
CA VAL A 345 7.21 -9.52 -7.15
C VAL A 345 7.35 -9.74 -5.64
N LEU A 346 8.54 -9.51 -5.07
CA LEU A 346 8.77 -9.67 -3.63
C LEU A 346 7.99 -8.64 -2.81
N ILE A 347 8.00 -7.37 -3.21
CA ILE A 347 7.22 -6.29 -2.58
C ILE A 347 5.71 -6.56 -2.70
N ALA A 348 5.31 -7.18 -3.80
CA ALA A 348 3.91 -7.45 -4.07
C ALA A 348 3.30 -8.62 -3.29
N ARG A 349 4.11 -9.42 -2.61
CA ARG A 349 3.59 -10.56 -1.86
C ARG A 349 2.67 -10.09 -0.75
N PRO A 350 1.64 -10.88 -0.39
CA PRO A 350 0.90 -10.65 0.83
C PRO A 350 1.88 -10.60 2.00
N GLN A 351 1.90 -9.49 2.73
CA GLN A 351 2.74 -9.30 3.91
C GLN A 351 1.86 -9.42 5.15
N THR A 352 2.34 -10.20 6.12
CA THR A 352 1.86 -10.11 7.49
C THR A 352 2.55 -8.92 8.14
N VAL A 353 1.79 -8.06 8.80
CA VAL A 353 2.38 -6.99 9.60
C VAL A 353 3.20 -7.64 10.71
N ASP A 354 4.50 -7.34 10.80
CA ASP A 354 5.31 -7.82 11.92
C ASP A 354 4.90 -7.06 13.19
N GLU A 355 4.05 -7.70 13.99
CA GLU A 355 3.32 -7.10 15.09
C GLU A 355 4.24 -6.53 16.16
N SER A 356 5.22 -7.33 16.54
CA SER A 356 6.11 -7.03 17.66
C SER A 356 7.02 -5.86 17.34
N SER A 357 7.67 -5.88 16.16
CA SER A 357 8.59 -4.82 15.76
C SER A 357 7.86 -3.51 15.43
N LEU A 358 6.68 -3.57 14.82
CA LEU A 358 5.91 -2.36 14.52
C LEU A 358 5.37 -1.71 15.79
N LEU A 359 4.84 -2.49 16.74
CA LEU A 359 4.34 -1.95 18.00
C LEU A 359 5.46 -1.38 18.88
N GLU A 360 6.60 -2.07 18.95
CA GLU A 360 7.81 -1.59 19.65
C GLU A 360 8.28 -0.26 19.06
N HIS A 361 8.44 -0.19 17.73
CA HIS A 361 8.82 1.03 17.02
C HIS A 361 7.85 2.20 17.27
N LEU A 362 6.55 1.93 17.28
CA LEU A 362 5.53 2.96 17.50
C LEU A 362 5.52 3.46 18.95
N THR A 363 5.82 2.56 19.90
CA THR A 363 5.97 2.91 21.32
C THR A 363 7.20 3.79 21.53
N ASP A 364 8.33 3.44 20.92
CA ASP A 364 9.59 4.18 21.04
C ASP A 364 9.54 5.54 20.31
N SER A 365 8.90 5.60 19.15
CA SER A 365 8.90 6.80 18.31
C SER A 365 7.94 7.90 18.79
N SER A 366 6.89 7.56 19.54
CA SER A 366 5.87 8.51 19.99
C SER A 366 5.26 8.14 21.37
N PRO A 367 6.06 8.12 22.45
CA PRO A 367 5.54 7.87 23.79
C PRO A 367 4.61 9.01 24.24
N LEU A 368 3.43 8.66 24.76
CA LEU A 368 2.45 9.64 25.23
C LEU A 368 2.38 9.62 26.76
N GLU A 369 2.78 10.73 27.39
CA GLU A 369 2.82 10.86 28.85
C GLU A 369 1.46 10.55 29.52
N ARG A 370 0.33 11.08 29.00
CA ARG A 370 -1.02 10.79 29.55
C ARG A 370 -1.54 9.39 29.24
N CYS A 371 -0.78 8.63 28.47
CA CYS A 371 -1.00 7.21 28.22
C CYS A 371 0.02 6.35 28.98
N GLY A 372 0.71 6.89 29.99
CA GLY A 372 1.73 6.16 30.73
C GLY A 372 2.95 5.78 29.89
N ASN A 373 3.31 6.62 28.92
CA ASN A 373 4.35 6.37 27.91
C ASN A 373 4.06 5.22 26.94
N HIS A 374 2.81 4.75 26.85
CA HIS A 374 2.35 3.81 25.83
C HIS A 374 1.76 4.53 24.60
N THR A 375 1.55 3.76 23.52
CA THR A 375 0.90 4.24 22.29
C THR A 375 -0.59 4.55 22.52
N GLY A 376 -1.08 5.63 21.89
CA GLY A 376 -2.47 6.04 22.00
C GLY A 376 -3.41 5.38 20.98
N PRO A 377 -4.74 5.58 21.13
CA PRO A 377 -5.76 4.98 20.27
C PRO A 377 -5.60 5.28 18.79
N ARG A 378 -5.00 6.43 18.45
CA ARG A 378 -4.85 6.88 17.07
C ARG A 378 -3.91 6.00 16.25
N THR A 379 -2.92 5.41 16.91
CA THR A 379 -1.98 4.46 16.33
C THR A 379 -2.69 3.22 15.77
N PHE A 380 -3.80 2.82 16.41
CA PHE A 380 -4.57 1.62 16.10
C PHE A 380 -5.76 1.86 15.15
N CYS A 381 -5.99 3.10 14.69
CA CYS A 381 -7.07 3.40 13.76
C CYS A 381 -6.89 2.63 12.45
N GLN A 382 -7.84 1.76 12.12
CA GLN A 382 -7.95 1.09 10.84
C GLN A 382 -9.12 1.74 10.07
N THR A 383 -8.94 2.95 9.56
CA THR A 383 -10.02 3.77 8.96
C THR A 383 -10.76 3.09 7.78
N PHE A 384 -10.30 1.93 7.31
CA PHE A 384 -10.97 1.12 6.30
C PHE A 384 -12.16 0.29 6.80
N ASN A 385 -12.37 0.19 8.12
CA ASN A 385 -13.50 -0.53 8.71
C ASN A 385 -14.72 0.39 8.93
N LYS A 386 -15.19 1.08 7.87
CA LYS A 386 -16.62 1.43 7.83
C LYS A 386 -17.38 0.18 7.42
N PRO A 387 -18.19 -0.45 8.30
CA PRO A 387 -19.26 -1.28 7.79
C PRO A 387 -20.12 -0.36 6.92
N ALA A 388 -20.27 -0.69 5.64
CA ALA A 388 -21.24 -0.03 4.79
C ALA A 388 -22.60 -0.08 5.50
N GLU A 389 -23.06 1.04 6.06
CA GLU A 389 -24.41 1.14 6.56
C GLU A 389 -25.34 0.93 5.36
N ARG A 390 -26.01 -0.22 5.34
CA ARG A 390 -27.26 -0.36 4.60
C ARG A 390 -28.22 0.69 5.17
N GLY A 391 -28.37 1.79 4.46
CA GLY A 391 -29.28 2.87 4.82
C GLY A 391 -29.33 3.91 3.71
N SER A 392 -29.91 3.56 2.57
CA SER A 392 -30.32 4.56 1.58
C SER A 392 -31.31 5.53 2.21
N SER A 393 -30.95 6.80 2.35
CA SER A 393 -31.67 7.93 1.73
C SER A 393 -31.01 9.25 2.14
N SER A 394 -30.27 9.87 1.23
CA SER A 394 -30.22 11.34 1.18
C SER A 394 -30.82 11.77 -0.16
N THR A 395 -32.00 12.37 -0.09
CA THR A 395 -32.67 13.08 -1.20
C THR A 395 -32.23 14.54 -1.27
N THR A 396 -30.99 14.83 -0.89
CA THR A 396 -30.39 16.15 -1.01
C THR A 396 -28.97 15.96 -1.52
N GLY A 397 -28.80 16.28 -2.80
CA GLY A 397 -27.53 16.18 -3.52
C GLY A 397 -26.52 17.21 -3.02
N GLU A 398 -25.84 16.86 -1.94
CA GLU A 398 -24.52 17.39 -1.59
C GLU A 398 -23.57 16.19 -1.43
N GLU A 399 -23.02 15.73 -2.54
CA GLU A 399 -21.79 14.93 -2.53
C GLU A 399 -20.63 15.87 -2.17
N LEU A 400 -20.26 15.96 -0.90
CA LEU A 400 -19.05 16.68 -0.50
C LEU A 400 -18.23 15.87 0.54
N GLY A 401 -17.10 15.33 0.06
CA GLY A 401 -15.81 15.58 0.73
C GLY A 401 -15.26 14.59 1.76
N HIS A 402 -15.86 13.42 1.99
CA HIS A 402 -15.41 12.52 3.06
C HIS A 402 -14.81 11.17 2.65
N LEU A 403 -14.51 10.95 1.36
CA LEU A 403 -14.06 9.64 0.84
C LEU A 403 -12.80 9.67 -0.04
N ASP A 404 -11.99 10.72 0.01
CA ASP A 404 -10.80 10.87 -0.85
C ASP A 404 -9.46 10.60 -0.12
N ARG A 405 -9.52 10.14 1.14
CA ARG A 405 -8.36 9.86 2.01
C ARG A 405 -8.16 8.38 2.34
N ASP A 406 -8.88 7.50 1.67
CA ASP A 406 -8.58 6.07 1.75
C ASP A 406 -7.23 5.83 1.07
N ALA A 407 -6.30 5.09 1.71
CA ALA A 407 -5.11 4.55 1.03
C ALA A 407 -5.44 3.68 -0.21
N GLU A 408 -6.73 3.46 -0.50
CA GLU A 408 -7.28 2.99 -1.76
C GLU A 408 -7.02 3.93 -2.96
N SER A 409 -6.79 5.23 -2.76
CA SER A 409 -6.84 6.22 -3.85
C SER A 409 -5.51 6.47 -4.58
N PHE A 410 -4.33 6.23 -3.95
CA PHE A 410 -3.06 6.71 -4.52
C PHE A 410 -2.55 5.91 -5.73
N PHE A 411 -2.70 4.59 -5.73
CA PHE A 411 -2.29 3.70 -6.83
C PHE A 411 -3.28 2.54 -7.01
N LYS A 412 -4.54 2.86 -7.27
CA LYS A 412 -5.66 1.91 -7.29
C LYS A 412 -5.44 0.71 -8.23
N PHE A 413 -4.79 0.95 -9.36
CA PHE A 413 -4.62 -0.02 -10.42
C PHE A 413 -3.30 -0.78 -10.26
N HIS A 414 -2.17 -0.08 -10.17
CA HIS A 414 -0.85 -0.73 -10.10
C HIS A 414 -0.57 -1.44 -8.77
N SER A 415 -1.19 -1.03 -7.66
CA SER A 415 -1.09 -1.77 -6.40
C SER A 415 -1.84 -3.12 -6.43
N ARG A 416 -2.88 -3.24 -7.28
CA ARG A 416 -3.78 -4.42 -7.31
C ARG A 416 -3.56 -5.33 -8.51
N ILE A 417 -3.24 -4.79 -9.67
CA ILE A 417 -3.24 -5.51 -10.95
C ILE A 417 -1.83 -5.59 -11.51
N GLN A 418 -1.15 -6.70 -11.19
CA GLN A 418 0.22 -6.96 -11.66
C GLN A 418 0.29 -7.98 -12.80
N ALA A 419 -0.83 -8.63 -13.13
CA ALA A 419 -0.90 -9.62 -14.20
C ALA A 419 -0.30 -9.14 -15.54
N PRO A 420 -0.57 -7.89 -16.01
CA PRO A 420 0.03 -7.39 -17.24
C PRO A 420 1.56 -7.40 -17.22
N MET A 421 2.17 -7.01 -16.09
CA MET A 421 3.63 -7.02 -15.93
C MET A 421 4.20 -8.43 -16.06
N HIS A 422 3.59 -9.43 -15.42
CA HIS A 422 4.04 -10.82 -15.52
C HIS A 422 3.86 -11.39 -16.94
N VAL A 423 2.77 -11.05 -17.64
CA VAL A 423 2.53 -11.48 -19.02
C VAL A 423 3.60 -10.93 -19.96
N ILE A 424 3.91 -9.63 -19.85
CA ILE A 424 4.96 -9.00 -20.67
C ILE A 424 6.32 -9.62 -20.35
N MET A 425 6.65 -9.82 -19.07
CA MET A 425 7.93 -10.40 -18.68
C MET A 425 8.09 -11.85 -19.16
N ALA A 426 7.04 -12.67 -19.02
CA ALA A 426 7.04 -14.04 -19.54
C ALA A 426 7.24 -14.05 -21.06
N PHE A 427 6.60 -13.14 -21.78
CA PHE A 427 6.79 -12.97 -23.22
C PHE A 427 8.25 -12.63 -23.59
N LEU A 428 8.88 -11.67 -22.88
CA LEU A 428 10.28 -11.27 -23.10
C LEU A 428 11.27 -12.41 -22.85
N ILE A 429 11.01 -13.23 -21.81
CA ILE A 429 11.84 -14.40 -21.48
C ILE A 429 11.69 -15.48 -22.57
N LEU A 430 10.45 -15.75 -23.00
CA LEU A 430 10.18 -16.74 -24.04
C LEU A 430 10.79 -16.34 -25.40
N ASP A 431 10.70 -15.07 -25.81
CA ASP A 431 11.38 -14.59 -27.03
C ASP A 431 12.88 -14.80 -26.96
N TRP A 432 13.50 -14.46 -25.82
CA TRP A 432 14.93 -14.64 -25.64
C TRP A 432 15.35 -16.11 -25.69
N ILE A 433 14.63 -17.01 -24.99
CA ILE A 433 14.88 -18.45 -25.03
C ILE A 433 14.74 -18.98 -26.47
N LEU A 434 13.68 -18.60 -27.18
CA LEU A 434 13.47 -19.01 -28.58
C LEU A 434 14.58 -18.51 -29.50
N ALA A 435 15.04 -17.28 -29.33
CA ALA A 435 16.15 -16.71 -30.09
C ALA A 435 17.45 -17.46 -29.82
N MET A 436 17.75 -17.77 -28.55
CA MET A 436 18.94 -18.52 -28.17
C MET A 436 18.91 -19.96 -28.70
N ILE A 437 17.77 -20.64 -28.61
CA ILE A 437 17.57 -21.98 -29.17
C ILE A 437 17.79 -21.96 -30.68
N ARG A 438 17.25 -20.96 -31.40
CA ARG A 438 17.47 -20.81 -32.84
C ARG A 438 18.95 -20.63 -33.17
N MET A 439 19.66 -19.73 -32.49
CA MET A 439 21.10 -19.54 -32.74
C MET A 439 21.88 -20.84 -32.49
N HIS A 440 21.58 -21.56 -31.41
CA HIS A 440 22.30 -22.80 -31.08
C HIS A 440 22.00 -23.95 -32.07
N LEU A 441 20.76 -24.08 -32.55
CA LEU A 441 20.34 -25.14 -33.47
C LEU A 441 20.70 -24.87 -34.94
N LEU A 442 20.65 -23.60 -35.39
CA LEU A 442 20.82 -23.23 -36.80
C LEU A 442 22.22 -22.71 -37.13
N GLU A 443 22.89 -22.00 -36.22
CA GLU A 443 24.17 -21.34 -36.55
C GLU A 443 25.40 -22.08 -36.01
N ARG A 444 25.26 -22.89 -34.95
CA ARG A 444 26.42 -23.51 -34.29
C ARG A 444 26.90 -24.83 -34.91
N GLY A 445 26.19 -25.40 -35.88
CA GLY A 445 26.67 -26.60 -36.61
C GLY A 445 26.96 -27.82 -35.71
N ASP A 446 26.39 -27.90 -34.51
CA ASP A 446 26.59 -29.04 -33.62
C ASP A 446 25.78 -30.26 -34.10
N TRP A 447 26.17 -31.47 -33.63
CA TRP A 447 25.51 -32.76 -33.94
C TRP A 447 23.98 -32.75 -33.74
N LEU A 448 23.48 -31.91 -32.84
CA LEU A 448 22.05 -31.67 -32.62
C LEU A 448 21.34 -31.00 -33.80
N SER A 449 22.03 -30.15 -34.58
CA SER A 449 21.51 -29.50 -35.79
C SER A 449 21.17 -30.54 -36.87
N HIS A 450 22.04 -31.53 -37.07
CA HIS A 450 21.81 -32.64 -38.01
C HIS A 450 20.64 -33.53 -37.58
N LYS A 451 20.51 -33.78 -36.26
CA LYS A 451 19.39 -34.56 -35.70
C LYS A 451 18.06 -33.79 -35.74
N ALA A 452 18.10 -32.47 -35.53
CA ALA A 452 16.94 -31.60 -35.64
C ALA A 452 16.46 -31.49 -37.09
N HIS A 453 17.36 -31.36 -38.07
CA HIS A 453 17.01 -31.40 -39.49
C HIS A 453 16.42 -32.76 -39.89
N ALA A 454 17.01 -33.86 -39.43
CA ALA A 454 16.48 -35.21 -39.65
C ALA A 454 15.09 -35.42 -39.02
N LEU A 455 14.84 -34.85 -37.83
CA LEU A 455 13.52 -34.87 -37.18
C LEU A 455 12.50 -33.97 -37.91
N MET A 456 12.91 -32.81 -38.39
CA MET A 456 12.05 -31.88 -39.14
C MET A 456 11.65 -32.43 -40.51
N ASP A 457 12.51 -33.24 -41.14
CA ASP A 457 12.20 -33.97 -42.38
C ASP A 457 11.34 -35.22 -42.14
N SER A 458 11.32 -35.77 -40.91
CA SER A 458 10.48 -36.91 -40.53
C SER A 458 9.05 -36.54 -40.11
N LEU A 459 8.73 -35.24 -39.96
CA LEU A 459 7.39 -34.77 -39.62
C LEU A 459 6.44 -34.89 -40.82
N PRO A 460 5.24 -35.48 -40.65
CA PRO A 460 4.32 -35.73 -41.77
C PRO A 460 3.91 -34.41 -42.45
N LEU A 461 3.91 -34.43 -43.80
CA LEU A 461 3.64 -33.28 -44.69
C LEU A 461 2.39 -32.45 -44.31
N ARG A 462 1.42 -33.02 -43.58
CA ARG A 462 0.24 -32.30 -43.08
C ARG A 462 0.56 -31.19 -42.07
N LEU A 463 1.61 -31.30 -41.25
CA LEU A 463 2.06 -30.18 -40.39
C LEU A 463 2.86 -29.12 -41.17
N LYS A 464 3.52 -29.52 -42.27
CA LYS A 464 4.19 -28.59 -43.20
C LYS A 464 3.20 -27.68 -43.93
N SER A 465 1.94 -28.12 -44.07
CA SER A 465 0.86 -27.40 -44.77
C SER A 465 0.02 -26.47 -43.89
N PHE A 466 0.15 -26.52 -42.56
CA PHE A 466 -0.75 -25.78 -41.64
C PHE A 466 -0.30 -24.35 -41.30
N TYR A 467 0.82 -23.90 -41.87
CA TYR A 467 1.26 -22.52 -41.74
C TYR A 467 1.57 -21.95 -43.12
N THR A 468 0.61 -21.23 -43.70
CA THR A 468 0.96 -20.24 -44.70
C THR A 468 1.91 -19.25 -44.01
N PRO A 469 3.17 -19.10 -44.45
CA PRO A 469 4.18 -18.31 -43.75
C PRO A 469 3.71 -16.87 -43.47
N ARG A 470 2.80 -16.37 -44.32
CA ARG A 470 2.16 -15.06 -44.18
C ARG A 470 1.28 -14.91 -42.93
N TYR A 471 0.46 -15.92 -42.59
CA TYR A 471 -0.42 -15.84 -41.40
C TYR A 471 0.38 -15.93 -40.10
N PHE A 472 1.45 -16.74 -40.07
CA PHE A 472 2.35 -16.80 -38.91
C PHE A 472 3.00 -15.45 -38.63
N VAL A 473 3.57 -14.82 -39.67
CA VAL A 473 4.23 -13.51 -39.54
C VAL A 473 3.25 -12.44 -39.05
N LEU A 474 2.05 -12.40 -39.62
CA LEU A 474 0.99 -11.46 -39.20
C LEU A 474 0.58 -11.69 -37.74
N PHE A 475 0.44 -12.95 -37.32
CA PHE A 475 0.11 -13.30 -35.94
C PHE A 475 1.21 -12.89 -34.96
N THR A 476 2.48 -13.14 -35.29
CA THR A 476 3.60 -12.73 -34.44
C THR A 476 3.71 -11.21 -34.32
N GLU A 477 3.52 -10.47 -35.42
CA GLU A 477 3.50 -9.00 -35.39
C GLU A 477 2.33 -8.46 -34.56
N ALA A 478 1.16 -9.09 -34.67
CA ALA A 478 0.00 -8.73 -33.85
C ALA A 478 0.30 -8.90 -32.36
N ILE A 479 0.94 -10.00 -31.93
CA ILE A 479 1.34 -10.21 -30.54
C ILE A 479 2.29 -9.12 -30.06
N TRP A 480 3.32 -8.80 -30.85
CA TRP A 480 4.27 -7.73 -30.51
C TRP A 480 3.58 -6.37 -30.34
N ILE A 481 2.68 -6.02 -31.26
CA ILE A 481 1.90 -4.79 -31.16
C ILE A 481 1.01 -4.82 -29.91
N SER A 482 0.36 -5.94 -29.61
CA SER A 482 -0.46 -6.08 -28.40
C SER A 482 0.36 -5.88 -27.12
N MET A 483 1.57 -6.43 -27.04
CA MET A 483 2.46 -6.24 -25.87
C MET A 483 2.94 -4.78 -25.74
N GLU A 484 3.30 -4.14 -26.84
CA GLU A 484 3.66 -2.71 -26.85
C GLU A 484 2.49 -1.83 -26.41
N VAL A 485 1.30 -2.05 -26.98
CA VAL A 485 0.08 -1.30 -26.63
C VAL A 485 -0.28 -1.51 -25.17
N LEU A 486 -0.26 -2.75 -24.69
CA LEU A 486 -0.51 -3.06 -23.28
C LEU A 486 0.47 -2.29 -22.39
N THR A 487 1.76 -2.30 -22.71
CA THR A 487 2.78 -1.60 -21.92
C THR A 487 2.57 -0.08 -21.90
N ILE A 488 2.21 0.52 -23.05
CA ILE A 488 1.91 1.95 -23.15
C ILE A 488 0.66 2.31 -22.34
N VAL A 489 -0.42 1.53 -22.45
CA VAL A 489 -1.67 1.76 -21.73
C VAL A 489 -1.44 1.68 -20.22
N MET A 490 -0.76 0.64 -19.75
CA MET A 490 -0.41 0.50 -18.33
C MET A 490 0.50 1.65 -17.87
N GLY A 491 1.51 2.01 -18.67
CA GLY A 491 2.38 3.15 -18.38
C GLY A 491 1.62 4.48 -18.30
N ALA A 492 0.67 4.73 -19.18
CA ALA A 492 -0.17 5.94 -19.16
C ALA A 492 -1.08 5.99 -17.93
N ILE A 493 -1.64 4.84 -17.50
CA ILE A 493 -2.36 4.74 -16.23
C ILE A 493 -1.42 5.07 -15.07
N GLY A 494 -0.17 4.60 -15.11
CA GLY A 494 0.83 4.88 -14.09
C GLY A 494 1.15 6.37 -13.98
N VAL A 495 1.36 7.05 -15.12
CA VAL A 495 1.55 8.50 -15.17
C VAL A 495 0.36 9.26 -14.60
N HIS A 496 -0.87 8.82 -14.90
CA HIS A 496 -2.08 9.41 -14.34
C HIS A 496 -2.14 9.24 -12.80
N GLU A 497 -1.81 8.06 -12.28
CA GLU A 497 -1.73 7.82 -10.84
C GLU A 497 -0.64 8.67 -10.16
N PHE A 498 0.55 8.76 -10.75
CA PHE A 498 1.62 9.65 -10.28
C PHE A 498 1.19 11.13 -10.25
N ALA A 499 0.49 11.60 -11.28
CA ALA A 499 -0.01 12.98 -11.35
C ALA A 499 -1.09 13.25 -10.29
N ALA A 500 -2.03 12.31 -10.10
CA ALA A 500 -3.05 12.41 -9.06
C ALA A 500 -2.43 12.44 -7.65
N PHE A 501 -1.43 11.58 -7.42
CA PHE A 501 -0.72 11.53 -6.15
C PHE A 501 0.08 12.82 -5.88
N MET A 502 0.75 13.38 -6.90
CA MET A 502 1.42 14.70 -6.79
C MET A 502 0.46 15.83 -6.44
N HIS A 503 -0.73 15.85 -7.05
CA HIS A 503 -1.74 16.86 -6.76
C HIS A 503 -2.16 16.80 -5.28
N LEU A 504 -2.33 15.59 -4.74
CA LEU A 504 -2.66 15.39 -3.33
C LEU A 504 -1.53 15.88 -2.41
N LEU A 505 -0.28 15.57 -2.71
CA LEU A 505 0.87 16.06 -1.93
C LEU A 505 0.98 17.59 -1.98
N SER A 506 0.59 18.22 -3.08
CA SER A 506 0.60 19.69 -3.23
C SER A 506 -0.58 20.40 -2.55
N GLY A 507 -1.69 19.70 -2.28
CA GLY A 507 -2.93 20.26 -1.71
C GLY A 507 -2.97 20.35 -0.19
N GLY A 508 -1.85 20.04 0.51
CA GLY A 508 -1.78 20.00 1.97
C GLY A 508 -1.78 21.36 2.69
N GLU A 509 -1.66 22.48 1.98
CA GLU A 509 -1.78 23.82 2.55
C GLU A 509 -3.06 24.50 2.01
N SER A 510 -3.99 24.79 2.91
CA SER A 510 -5.25 25.46 2.61
C SER A 510 -5.01 26.79 1.87
N GLY A 511 -5.59 26.91 0.68
CA GLY A 511 -6.02 28.20 0.13
C GLY A 511 -4.91 29.20 -0.19
N ASN A 512 -4.02 28.88 -1.13
CA ASN A 512 -3.61 29.79 -2.20
C ASN A 512 -2.64 29.05 -3.13
N GLU A 513 -2.85 29.24 -4.43
CA GLU A 513 -2.01 28.85 -5.58
C GLU A 513 -0.99 27.72 -5.39
N SER A 514 -1.22 26.62 -6.11
CA SER A 514 -0.33 25.49 -6.31
C SER A 514 1.10 25.92 -6.69
N LYS A 515 1.94 26.15 -5.68
CA LYS A 515 3.39 26.13 -5.83
C LYS A 515 3.89 24.86 -5.17
N VAL A 516 4.34 23.92 -6.00
CA VAL A 516 5.26 22.87 -5.55
C VAL A 516 6.50 23.61 -5.06
N ASP A 517 6.56 23.86 -3.76
CA ASP A 517 7.62 24.65 -3.17
C ASP A 517 8.90 23.81 -3.13
N LEU A 518 9.69 23.90 -4.21
CA LEU A 518 11.00 23.26 -4.35
C LEU A 518 11.93 23.54 -3.16
N SER A 519 11.66 24.60 -2.40
CA SER A 519 12.39 24.97 -1.18
C SER A 519 12.18 23.99 -0.01
N LYS A 520 11.13 23.15 -0.05
CA LYS A 520 10.83 22.14 0.98
C LYS A 520 11.35 20.74 0.63
N TRP A 521 12.07 20.58 -0.49
CA TRP A 521 12.54 19.26 -0.91
C TRP A 521 13.73 18.81 -0.07
N GLY A 522 13.68 17.57 0.42
CA GLY A 522 14.81 16.95 1.10
C GLY A 522 15.99 16.74 0.14
N PHE A 523 17.22 16.69 0.67
CA PHE A 523 18.42 16.44 -0.14
C PHE A 523 18.30 15.15 -0.97
N GLY A 524 17.75 14.07 -0.38
CA GLY A 524 17.51 12.81 -1.08
C GLY A 524 16.54 12.93 -2.26
N GLN A 525 15.54 13.81 -2.18
CA GLN A 525 14.59 14.07 -3.26
C GLN A 525 15.23 14.85 -4.41
N LEU A 526 16.11 15.81 -4.09
CA LEU A 526 16.89 16.53 -5.10
C LEU A 526 17.88 15.59 -5.81
N VAL A 527 18.58 14.74 -5.06
CA VAL A 527 19.48 13.72 -5.63
C VAL A 527 18.70 12.75 -6.52
N ALA A 528 17.53 12.28 -6.08
CA ALA A 528 16.69 11.37 -6.86
C ALA A 528 16.20 11.97 -8.19
N VAL A 529 16.03 13.30 -8.29
CA VAL A 529 15.69 13.98 -9.54
C VAL A 529 16.91 14.25 -10.42
N CYS A 530 18.09 14.44 -9.81
CA CYS A 530 19.34 14.62 -10.54
C CYS A 530 19.91 13.32 -11.14
N VAL A 531 19.57 12.17 -10.56
CA VAL A 531 19.88 10.82 -11.05
C VAL A 531 18.83 10.39 -12.07
#